data_AF-A0A957P767-F1
#
_entry.id   AF-A0A957P767-F1
#
_cell.length_a   1.000
_cell.length_b   1.000
_cell.length_c   1.000
_cell.angle_alpha   90.00
_cell.angle_beta   90.00
_cell.angle_gamma   90.00
#
_symmetry.space_group_name_H-M   'P 1'
#
loop_
_entity.id
_entity.type
_entity.pdbx_description
1 polymer ?
#
loop_
_entity_poly.entity_id
_entity_poly.type
_entity_poly.pdbx_seq_one_letter_code
_entity_poly.pdbx_strand_id
1 'polypeptide(L)'
;VAGFFAYNRGRESGVEGEKRRMQELGQSAEERAHHILAEAETNIKQQQLALKEQEVQMHNEVESELSRRRKEIDRVESRLQDRQENIDKRFEQIENRERKLNQRQSRLDVKEKELDTVEEQFNAELERIGNMSQGEAQQVLLAQVEKHSRQEMARTIREVEAEVADEADRRAREIVTLAIERVASEHVSEYAVSTVSLPADEMKGRIIGRQGRNIRAIEQAIGVDLVVDDTPEAIIISSFDPVRREIARIALSKLVADGRIHPARIEKEVEKAQQEVEMVIREAGEQALIET
;
A
#
# COMPACT_ATOMS: atom_id res chain seq x y z
N VAL A 1 81.72 13.33 -142.50
CA VAL A 1 80.54 14.01 -141.90
C VAL A 1 79.48 13.02 -141.42
N ALA A 2 79.06 12.04 -142.23
CA ALA A 2 78.01 11.07 -141.84
C ALA A 2 78.34 10.20 -140.59
N GLY A 3 79.58 9.75 -140.40
CA GLY A 3 79.97 8.92 -139.25
C GLY A 3 79.97 9.67 -137.90
N PHE A 4 80.23 10.98 -137.88
CA PHE A 4 80.22 11.79 -136.66
C PHE A 4 78.80 12.08 -136.17
N PHE A 5 77.86 12.30 -137.10
CA PHE A 5 76.43 12.43 -136.78
C PHE A 5 75.83 11.11 -136.28
N ALA A 6 76.23 9.97 -136.84
CA ALA A 6 75.78 8.65 -136.36
C ALA A 6 76.30 8.33 -134.95
N TYR A 7 77.56 8.68 -134.64
CA TYR A 7 78.15 8.48 -133.32
C TYR A 7 77.51 9.38 -132.25
N ASN A 8 77.29 10.66 -132.54
CA ASN A 8 76.63 11.58 -131.60
C ASN A 8 75.15 11.21 -131.37
N ARG A 9 74.42 10.81 -132.43
CA ARG A 9 73.03 10.37 -132.32
C ARG A 9 72.90 9.05 -131.54
N GLY A 10 73.87 8.14 -131.69
CA GLY A 10 73.99 6.92 -130.90
C GLY A 10 74.29 7.19 -129.42
N ARG A 11 75.20 8.14 -129.13
CA ARG A 11 75.49 8.61 -127.76
C ARG A 11 74.28 9.27 -127.11
N GLU A 12 73.58 10.16 -127.81
CA GLU A 12 72.36 10.81 -127.31
C GLU A 12 71.25 9.79 -127.05
N SER A 13 71.02 8.83 -127.97
CA SER A 13 70.05 7.75 -127.76
C SER A 13 70.43 6.80 -126.61
N GLY A 14 71.74 6.60 -126.37
CA GLY A 14 72.24 5.84 -125.23
C GLY A 14 72.02 6.57 -123.91
N VAL A 15 72.29 7.87 -123.86
CA VAL A 15 72.07 8.73 -122.69
C VAL A 15 70.57 8.88 -122.39
N GLU A 16 69.71 8.99 -123.40
CA GLU A 16 68.25 8.99 -123.22
C GLU A 16 67.72 7.63 -122.77
N GLY A 17 68.27 6.52 -123.30
CA GLY A 17 67.96 5.17 -122.85
C GLY A 17 68.38 4.92 -121.39
N GLU A 18 69.55 5.41 -120.98
CA GLU A 18 69.98 5.35 -119.58
C GLU A 18 69.13 6.24 -118.66
N LYS A 19 68.75 7.45 -119.10
CA LYS A 19 67.82 8.33 -118.35
C LYS A 19 66.45 7.68 -118.17
N ARG A 20 65.89 7.04 -119.20
CA ARG A 20 64.61 6.31 -119.10
C ARG A 20 64.71 5.11 -118.16
N ARG A 21 65.79 4.32 -118.24
CA ARG A 21 66.04 3.23 -117.30
C ARG A 21 66.18 3.73 -115.85
N MET A 22 66.87 4.85 -115.63
CA MET A 22 66.97 5.47 -114.31
C MET A 22 65.61 5.99 -113.80
N GLN A 23 64.77 6.55 -114.68
CA GLN A 23 63.42 6.98 -114.32
C GLN A 23 62.50 5.80 -114.02
N GLU A 24 62.53 4.74 -114.82
CA GLU A 24 61.79 3.49 -114.58
C GLU A 24 62.24 2.80 -113.29
N LEU A 25 63.56 2.77 -113.02
CA LEU A 25 64.11 2.28 -111.76
C LEU A 25 63.69 3.14 -110.57
N GLY A 26 63.64 4.47 -110.74
CA GLY A 26 63.17 5.43 -109.73
C GLY A 26 61.68 5.25 -109.42
N GLN A 27 60.83 5.20 -110.45
CA GLN A 27 59.39 4.95 -110.31
C GLN A 27 59.12 3.58 -109.70
N SER A 28 59.82 2.53 -110.14
CA SER A 28 59.73 1.19 -109.54
C SER A 28 60.21 1.16 -108.09
N ALA A 29 61.19 1.99 -107.71
CA ALA A 29 61.65 2.10 -106.33
C ALA A 29 60.64 2.88 -105.47
N GLU A 30 60.03 3.93 -106.00
CA GLU A 30 58.97 4.71 -105.34
C GLU A 30 57.70 3.88 -105.14
N GLU A 31 57.24 3.14 -106.15
CA GLU A 31 56.09 2.23 -106.03
C GLU A 31 56.36 1.13 -105.00
N ARG A 32 57.57 0.56 -104.98
CA ARG A 32 57.97 -0.40 -103.95
C ARG A 32 58.00 0.24 -102.56
N ALA A 33 58.52 1.45 -102.42
CA ALA A 33 58.52 2.18 -101.15
C ALA A 33 57.10 2.47 -100.66
N HIS A 34 56.21 2.92 -101.56
CA HIS A 34 54.79 3.15 -101.25
C HIS A 34 54.08 1.85 -100.87
N HIS A 35 54.35 0.74 -101.56
CA HIS A 35 53.79 -0.56 -101.21
C HIS A 35 54.25 -1.03 -99.83
N ILE A 36 55.56 -0.93 -99.54
CA ILE A 36 56.13 -1.28 -98.23
C ILE A 36 55.53 -0.40 -97.12
N LEU A 37 55.35 0.90 -97.36
CA LEU A 37 54.73 1.80 -96.39
C LEU A 37 53.25 1.48 -96.17
N ALA A 38 52.50 1.21 -97.24
CA ALA A 38 51.09 0.81 -97.13
C ALA A 38 50.94 -0.52 -96.39
N GLU A 39 51.77 -1.52 -96.70
CA GLU A 39 51.82 -2.79 -95.98
C GLU A 39 52.18 -2.57 -94.50
N ALA A 40 53.18 -1.75 -94.20
CA ALA A 40 53.56 -1.42 -92.83
C ALA A 40 52.41 -0.72 -92.07
N GLU A 41 51.72 0.23 -92.69
CA GLU A 41 50.55 0.88 -92.10
C GLU A 41 49.39 -0.10 -91.85
N THR A 42 49.12 -1.02 -92.79
CA THR A 42 48.10 -2.05 -92.60
C THR A 42 48.49 -3.02 -91.47
N ASN A 43 49.76 -3.41 -91.40
CA ASN A 43 50.29 -4.28 -90.34
C ASN A 43 50.19 -3.61 -88.96
N ILE A 44 50.53 -2.32 -88.86
CA ILE A 44 50.39 -1.55 -87.61
C ILE A 44 48.92 -1.48 -87.19
N LYS A 45 47.99 -1.19 -88.12
CA LYS A 45 46.55 -1.14 -87.82
C LYS A 45 46.02 -2.51 -87.39
N GLN A 46 46.44 -3.59 -88.05
CA GLN A 46 46.08 -4.96 -87.67
C GLN A 46 46.63 -5.33 -86.29
N GLN A 47 47.87 -4.97 -85.98
CA GLN A 47 48.46 -5.18 -84.66
C GLN A 47 47.73 -4.37 -83.58
N GLN A 48 47.39 -3.11 -83.84
CA GLN A 48 46.62 -2.29 -82.90
C GLN A 48 45.21 -2.85 -82.65
N LEU A 49 44.55 -3.36 -83.71
CA LEU A 49 43.26 -4.01 -83.56
C LEU A 49 43.37 -5.30 -82.75
N ALA A 50 44.37 -6.14 -83.04
CA ALA A 50 44.63 -7.37 -82.29
C ALA A 50 44.94 -7.09 -80.81
N LEU A 51 45.72 -6.04 -80.51
CA LEU A 51 45.98 -5.61 -79.13
C LEU A 51 44.70 -5.13 -78.43
N LYS A 52 43.84 -4.36 -79.10
CA LYS A 52 42.55 -3.94 -78.55
C LYS A 52 41.60 -5.11 -78.32
N GLU A 53 41.54 -6.06 -79.24
CA GLU A 53 40.74 -7.28 -79.09
C GLU A 53 41.23 -8.11 -77.91
N GLN A 54 42.55 -8.26 -77.74
CA GLN A 54 43.14 -8.91 -76.57
C GLN A 54 42.83 -8.15 -75.28
N GLU A 55 42.91 -6.82 -75.27
CA GLU A 55 42.59 -6.00 -74.11
C GLU A 55 41.12 -6.17 -73.68
N VAL A 56 40.19 -6.15 -74.64
CA VAL A 56 38.76 -6.38 -74.37
C VAL A 56 38.51 -7.81 -73.89
N GLN A 57 39.18 -8.81 -74.48
CA GLN A 57 39.08 -10.19 -74.02
C GLN A 57 39.58 -10.33 -72.57
N MET A 58 40.77 -9.81 -72.27
CA MET A 58 41.32 -9.80 -70.91
C MET A 58 40.41 -9.07 -69.93
N HIS A 59 39.86 -7.91 -70.31
CA HIS A 59 38.93 -7.17 -69.47
C HIS A 59 37.67 -7.98 -69.15
N ASN A 60 37.07 -8.61 -70.16
CA ASN A 60 35.88 -9.45 -69.99
C ASN A 60 36.16 -10.70 -69.14
N GLU A 61 37.33 -11.31 -69.29
CA GLU A 61 37.77 -12.43 -68.46
C GLU A 61 37.92 -12.02 -66.99
N VAL A 62 38.58 -10.89 -66.73
CA VAL A 62 38.75 -10.33 -65.38
C VAL A 62 37.40 -9.97 -64.77
N GLU A 63 36.50 -9.34 -65.52
CA GLU A 63 35.16 -8.99 -65.02
C GLU A 63 34.32 -10.23 -64.70
N SER A 64 34.42 -11.26 -65.54
CA SER A 64 33.78 -12.56 -65.30
C SER A 64 34.34 -13.23 -64.04
N GLU A 65 35.66 -13.22 -63.85
CA GLU A 65 36.31 -13.77 -62.67
C GLU A 65 35.92 -13.00 -61.40
N LEU A 66 35.93 -11.66 -61.45
CA LEU A 66 35.49 -10.82 -60.33
C LEU A 66 34.02 -11.06 -59.98
N SER A 67 33.15 -11.23 -60.98
CA SER A 67 31.74 -11.57 -60.77
C SER A 67 31.57 -12.95 -60.11
N ARG A 68 32.37 -13.95 -60.52
CA ARG A 68 32.37 -15.28 -59.89
C ARG A 68 32.87 -15.20 -58.45
N ARG A 69 33.99 -14.52 -58.19
CA ARG A 69 34.55 -14.33 -56.85
C ARG A 69 33.58 -13.59 -55.93
N ARG A 70 32.90 -12.55 -56.40
CA ARG A 70 31.86 -11.85 -55.63
C ARG A 70 30.72 -12.79 -55.22
N LYS A 71 30.18 -13.57 -56.15
CA LYS A 71 29.13 -14.56 -55.85
C LYS A 71 29.60 -15.64 -54.87
N GLU A 72 30.88 -16.02 -54.91
CA GLU A 72 31.46 -16.96 -53.93
C GLU A 72 31.57 -16.33 -52.54
N ILE A 73 32.02 -15.08 -52.46
CA ILE A 73 32.07 -14.31 -51.20
C ILE A 73 30.67 -14.19 -50.61
N ASP A 74 29.67 -13.74 -51.37
CA ASP A 74 28.29 -13.61 -50.90
C ASP A 74 27.72 -14.93 -50.35
N ARG A 75 28.04 -16.05 -51.00
CA ARG A 75 27.63 -17.39 -50.53
C ARG A 75 28.32 -17.78 -49.23
N VAL A 76 29.59 -17.45 -49.08
CA VAL A 76 30.36 -17.74 -47.85
C VAL A 76 29.85 -16.84 -46.72
N GLU A 77 29.63 -15.55 -46.96
CA GLU A 77 29.09 -14.60 -45.99
C GLU A 77 27.71 -15.03 -45.50
N SER A 78 26.79 -15.38 -46.40
CA SER A 78 25.47 -15.91 -46.03
C SER A 78 25.58 -17.17 -45.17
N ARG A 79 26.45 -18.13 -45.52
CA ARG A 79 26.68 -19.34 -44.70
C ARG A 79 27.28 -19.02 -43.34
N LEU A 80 28.17 -18.03 -43.26
CA LEU A 80 28.77 -17.60 -42.00
C LEU A 80 27.73 -16.92 -41.11
N GLN A 81 26.86 -16.09 -41.68
CA GLN A 81 25.75 -15.46 -40.95
C GLN A 81 24.78 -16.52 -40.40
N ASP A 82 24.34 -17.47 -41.23
CA ASP A 82 23.49 -18.58 -40.79
C ASP A 82 24.14 -19.37 -39.66
N ARG A 83 25.46 -19.60 -39.75
CA ARG A 83 26.21 -20.31 -38.71
C ARG A 83 26.29 -19.49 -37.43
N GLN A 84 26.50 -18.19 -37.52
CA GLN A 84 26.54 -17.28 -36.37
C GLN A 84 25.19 -17.28 -35.64
N GLU A 85 24.08 -17.08 -36.37
CA GLU A 85 22.74 -17.10 -35.78
C GLU A 85 22.42 -18.45 -35.11
N ASN A 86 22.87 -19.56 -35.70
CA ASN A 86 22.72 -20.88 -35.09
C ASN A 86 23.55 -21.06 -33.83
N ILE A 87 24.75 -20.48 -33.77
CA ILE A 87 25.60 -20.48 -32.57
C ILE A 87 24.95 -19.64 -31.47
N ASP A 88 24.46 -18.45 -31.79
CA ASP A 88 23.81 -17.56 -30.83
C ASP A 88 22.57 -18.21 -30.22
N LYS A 89 21.72 -18.84 -31.05
CA LYS A 89 20.56 -19.62 -30.57
C LYS A 89 20.96 -20.77 -29.64
N ARG A 90 22.06 -21.48 -29.96
CA ARG A 90 22.57 -22.56 -29.08
C ARG A 90 23.12 -22.01 -27.78
N PHE A 91 23.77 -20.85 -27.82
CA PHE A 91 24.32 -20.19 -26.65
C PHE A 91 23.20 -19.79 -25.68
N GLU A 92 22.14 -19.13 -26.18
CA GLU A 92 20.97 -18.80 -25.37
C GLU A 92 20.29 -20.05 -24.75
N GLN A 93 20.23 -21.16 -25.49
CA GLN A 93 19.71 -22.43 -24.97
C GLN A 93 20.57 -22.99 -23.84
N ILE A 94 21.90 -22.91 -23.97
CA ILE A 94 22.86 -23.34 -22.95
C ILE A 94 22.74 -22.46 -21.70
N GLU A 95 22.72 -21.14 -21.84
CA GLU A 95 22.55 -20.22 -20.70
C GLU A 95 21.23 -20.45 -19.97
N ASN A 96 20.14 -20.67 -20.71
CA ASN A 96 18.84 -21.01 -20.12
C ASN A 96 18.89 -22.34 -19.34
N ARG A 97 19.60 -23.33 -19.87
CA ARG A 97 19.78 -24.62 -19.19
C ARG A 97 20.65 -24.47 -17.94
N GLU A 98 21.74 -23.71 -18.02
CA GLU A 98 22.63 -23.43 -16.90
C GLU A 98 21.91 -22.70 -15.77
N ARG A 99 21.11 -21.67 -16.09
CA ARG A 99 20.27 -20.97 -15.10
C ARG A 99 19.31 -21.94 -14.40
N LYS A 100 18.64 -22.83 -15.14
CA LYS A 100 17.75 -23.84 -14.56
C LYS A 100 18.49 -24.85 -13.69
N LEU A 101 19.70 -25.26 -14.09
CA LEU A 101 20.53 -26.16 -13.31
C LEU A 101 21.00 -25.52 -12.01
N ASN A 102 21.46 -24.26 -12.04
CA ASN A 102 21.89 -23.53 -10.85
C ASN A 102 20.72 -23.31 -9.87
N GLN A 103 19.52 -22.99 -10.37
CA GLN A 103 18.33 -22.93 -9.52
C GLN A 103 17.98 -24.27 -8.89
N ARG A 104 18.09 -25.37 -9.66
CA ARG A 104 17.86 -26.72 -9.13
C ARG A 104 18.90 -27.10 -8.09
N GLN A 105 20.17 -26.78 -8.31
CA GLN A 105 21.26 -27.06 -7.38
C GLN A 105 21.03 -26.32 -6.06
N SER A 106 20.77 -25.01 -6.11
CA SER A 106 20.49 -24.23 -4.90
C SER A 106 19.30 -24.78 -4.11
N ARG A 107 18.24 -25.26 -4.77
CA ARG A 107 17.12 -25.93 -4.09
C ARG A 107 17.51 -27.28 -3.47
N LEU A 108 18.41 -28.03 -4.10
CA LEU A 108 18.91 -29.28 -3.55
C LEU A 108 19.78 -29.01 -2.32
N ASP A 109 20.68 -28.02 -2.37
CA ASP A 109 21.55 -27.66 -1.25
C ASP A 109 20.74 -27.21 -0.02
N VAL A 110 19.64 -26.49 -0.22
CA VAL A 110 18.72 -26.12 0.88
C VAL A 110 18.06 -27.36 1.47
N LYS A 111 17.57 -28.27 0.63
CA LYS A 111 16.93 -29.51 1.10
C LYS A 111 17.91 -30.45 1.79
N GLU A 112 19.15 -30.52 1.32
CA GLU A 112 20.20 -31.32 1.94
C GLU A 112 20.48 -30.81 3.35
N LYS A 113 20.64 -29.49 3.52
CA LYS A 113 20.77 -28.88 4.86
C LYS A 113 19.57 -29.13 5.76
N GLU A 114 18.34 -29.02 5.22
CA GLU A 114 17.13 -29.34 5.97
C GLU A 114 17.13 -30.81 6.42
N LEU A 115 17.50 -31.74 5.54
CA LEU A 115 17.60 -33.16 5.88
C LEU A 115 18.66 -33.42 6.95
N ASP A 116 19.85 -32.81 6.84
CA ASP A 116 20.90 -32.94 7.85
C ASP A 116 20.41 -32.47 9.22
N THR A 117 19.72 -31.31 9.27
CA THR A 117 19.17 -30.80 10.55
C THR A 117 18.08 -31.70 11.13
N VAL A 118 17.25 -32.31 10.28
CA VAL A 118 16.22 -33.25 10.72
C VAL A 118 16.85 -34.56 11.19
N GLU A 119 17.90 -35.04 10.53
CA GLU A 119 18.65 -36.23 10.93
C GLU A 119 19.34 -36.02 12.29
N GLU A 120 19.96 -34.86 12.50
CA GLU A 120 20.54 -34.48 13.81
C GLU A 120 19.47 -34.45 14.91
N GLN A 121 18.31 -33.83 14.65
CA GLN A 121 17.20 -33.79 15.60
C GLN A 121 16.66 -35.19 15.91
N PHE A 122 16.51 -36.02 14.88
CA PHE A 122 16.01 -37.38 15.02
C PHE A 122 16.98 -38.26 15.81
N ASN A 123 18.28 -38.16 15.54
CA ASN A 123 19.31 -38.87 16.30
C ASN A 123 19.37 -38.41 17.76
N ALA A 124 19.30 -37.10 18.02
CA ALA A 124 19.23 -36.56 19.38
C ALA A 124 17.98 -37.06 20.13
N GLU A 125 16.84 -37.15 19.44
CA GLU A 125 15.60 -37.66 20.02
C GLU A 125 15.66 -39.18 20.27
N LEU A 126 16.29 -39.95 19.37
CA LEU A 126 16.56 -41.36 19.58
C LEU A 126 17.50 -41.61 20.76
N GLU A 127 18.56 -40.82 20.91
CA GLU A 127 19.44 -40.88 22.09
C GLU A 127 18.67 -40.55 23.37
N ARG A 128 17.78 -39.54 23.32
CA ARG A 128 16.92 -39.19 24.46
C ARG A 128 16.01 -40.36 24.84
N ILE A 129 15.34 -40.97 23.86
CA ILE A 129 14.43 -42.11 24.09
C ILE A 129 15.22 -43.36 24.53
N GLY A 130 16.36 -43.63 23.91
CA GLY A 130 17.19 -44.80 24.20
C GLY A 130 17.85 -44.76 25.58
N ASN A 131 18.14 -43.56 26.10
CA ASN A 131 18.66 -43.35 27.45
C ASN A 131 17.56 -43.20 28.52
N MET A 132 16.28 -43.16 28.14
CA MET A 132 15.17 -43.07 29.08
C MET A 132 14.81 -44.43 29.66
N SER A 133 14.75 -44.50 31.00
CA SER A 133 14.09 -45.59 31.70
C SER A 133 12.57 -45.52 31.56
N GLN A 134 11.87 -46.63 31.79
CA GLN A 134 10.40 -46.69 31.73
C GLN A 134 9.73 -45.66 32.68
N GLY A 135 10.34 -45.41 33.84
CA GLY A 135 9.86 -44.41 34.80
C GLY A 135 10.02 -42.97 34.31
N GLU A 136 11.15 -42.64 33.68
CA GLU A 136 11.40 -41.31 33.13
C GLU A 136 10.48 -41.01 31.92
N ALA A 137 10.27 -42.00 31.05
CA ALA A 137 9.33 -41.88 29.94
C ALA A 137 7.90 -41.61 30.43
N GLN A 138 7.47 -42.30 31.50
CA GLN A 138 6.17 -42.08 32.11
C GLN A 138 6.06 -40.68 32.73
N GLN A 139 7.11 -40.18 33.40
CA GLN A 139 7.11 -38.82 33.95
C GLN A 139 7.03 -37.75 32.86
N VAL A 140 7.76 -37.89 31.76
CA VAL A 140 7.70 -36.93 30.65
C VAL A 140 6.32 -36.93 29.98
N LEU A 141 5.73 -38.11 29.78
CA LEU A 141 4.37 -38.21 29.26
C LEU A 141 3.36 -37.53 30.20
N LEU A 142 3.43 -37.81 31.51
CA LEU A 142 2.56 -37.19 32.50
C LEU A 142 2.73 -35.68 32.55
N ALA A 143 3.97 -35.17 32.49
CA ALA A 143 4.24 -33.73 32.47
C ALA A 143 3.70 -33.06 31.20
N GLN A 144 3.76 -33.73 30.04
CA GLN A 144 3.23 -33.21 28.79
C GLN A 144 1.70 -33.18 28.78
N VAL A 145 1.06 -34.25 29.28
CA VAL A 145 -0.39 -34.29 29.48
C VAL A 145 -0.82 -33.22 30.48
N GLU A 146 -0.13 -33.08 31.61
CA GLU A 146 -0.41 -32.05 32.62
C GLU A 146 -0.30 -30.64 32.03
N LYS A 147 0.75 -30.37 31.25
CA LYS A 147 0.92 -29.06 30.58
C LYS A 147 -0.21 -28.77 29.61
N HIS A 148 -0.59 -29.74 28.77
CA HIS A 148 -1.68 -29.60 27.82
C HIS A 148 -3.02 -29.41 28.54
N SER A 149 -3.32 -30.25 29.54
CA SER A 149 -4.54 -30.15 30.34
C SER A 149 -4.63 -28.83 31.10
N ARG A 150 -3.53 -28.29 31.63
CA ARG A 150 -3.52 -26.96 32.27
C ARG A 150 -3.87 -25.84 31.29
N GLN A 151 -3.39 -25.91 30.05
CA GLN A 151 -3.72 -24.91 29.03
C GLN A 151 -5.20 -24.95 28.66
N GLU A 152 -5.75 -26.14 28.46
CA GLU A 152 -7.18 -26.33 28.19
C GLU A 152 -8.04 -25.89 29.38
N MET A 153 -7.69 -26.30 30.61
CA MET A 153 -8.41 -25.86 31.81
C MET A 153 -8.38 -24.35 31.98
N ALA A 154 -7.24 -23.69 31.73
CA ALA A 154 -7.14 -22.23 31.81
C ALA A 154 -7.99 -21.50 30.77
N ARG A 155 -8.27 -22.15 29.63
CA ARG A 155 -9.21 -21.64 28.62
C ARG A 155 -10.65 -21.83 29.09
N THR A 156 -11.01 -23.04 29.53
CA THR A 156 -12.35 -23.33 30.05
C THR A 156 -12.72 -22.44 31.23
N ILE A 157 -11.79 -22.21 32.17
CA ILE A 157 -12.03 -21.31 33.32
C ILE A 157 -12.39 -19.90 32.83
N ARG A 158 -11.64 -19.35 31.87
CA ARG A 158 -11.93 -18.01 31.31
C ARG A 158 -13.28 -17.96 30.60
N GLU A 159 -13.64 -19.01 29.87
CA GLU A 159 -14.95 -19.12 29.21
C GLU A 159 -16.09 -19.15 30.26
N VAL A 160 -15.95 -19.95 31.32
CA VAL A 160 -16.92 -20.04 32.41
C VAL A 160 -17.02 -18.74 33.21
N GLU A 161 -15.88 -18.09 33.52
CA GLU A 161 -15.87 -16.82 34.23
C GLU A 161 -16.59 -15.71 33.44
N ALA A 162 -16.42 -15.68 32.11
CA ALA A 162 -17.15 -14.75 31.25
C ALA A 162 -18.67 -15.01 31.27
N GLU A 163 -19.09 -16.27 31.16
CA GLU A 163 -20.51 -16.65 31.22
C GLU A 163 -21.13 -16.29 32.58
N VAL A 164 -20.41 -16.54 33.67
CA VAL A 164 -20.85 -16.18 35.03
C VAL A 164 -20.98 -14.67 35.19
N ALA A 165 -20.04 -13.89 34.65
CA ALA A 165 -20.11 -12.43 34.70
C ALA A 165 -21.34 -11.89 33.95
N ASP A 166 -21.62 -12.42 32.75
CA ASP A 166 -22.78 -12.02 31.95
C ASP A 166 -24.11 -12.37 32.64
N GLU A 167 -24.22 -13.58 33.19
CA GLU A 167 -25.42 -14.00 33.94
C GLU A 167 -25.59 -13.22 35.24
N ALA A 168 -24.49 -12.88 35.92
CA ALA A 168 -24.54 -12.05 37.12
C ALA A 168 -25.04 -10.63 36.81
N ASP A 169 -24.57 -9.99 35.73
CA ASP A 169 -25.05 -8.67 35.31
C ASP A 169 -26.55 -8.72 34.95
N ARG A 170 -26.97 -9.76 34.22
CA ARG A 170 -28.38 -9.97 33.86
C ARG A 170 -29.26 -10.07 35.10
N ARG A 171 -28.88 -10.91 36.07
CA ARG A 171 -29.60 -11.08 37.34
C ARG A 171 -29.59 -9.82 38.19
N ALA A 172 -28.48 -9.10 38.25
CA ALA A 172 -28.39 -7.85 38.99
C ALA A 172 -29.40 -6.82 38.44
N ARG A 173 -29.48 -6.67 37.12
CA ARG A 173 -30.47 -5.79 36.47
C ARG A 173 -31.90 -6.21 36.76
N GLU A 174 -32.21 -7.51 36.71
CA GLU A 174 -33.53 -8.04 37.05
C GLU A 174 -33.91 -7.71 38.50
N ILE A 175 -33.00 -7.94 39.46
CA ILE A 175 -33.23 -7.66 40.87
C ILE A 175 -33.46 -6.16 41.12
N VAL A 176 -32.61 -5.29 40.54
CA VAL A 176 -32.75 -3.84 40.67
C VAL A 176 -34.07 -3.37 40.08
N THR A 177 -34.45 -3.88 38.91
CA THR A 177 -35.72 -3.53 38.25
C THR A 177 -36.90 -3.93 39.13
N LEU A 178 -36.91 -5.16 39.65
CA LEU A 178 -37.96 -5.65 40.55
C LEU A 178 -38.03 -4.85 41.85
N ALA A 179 -36.89 -4.43 42.40
CA ALA A 179 -36.83 -3.60 43.59
C ALA A 179 -37.44 -2.22 43.34
N ILE A 180 -37.12 -1.58 42.20
CA ILE A 180 -37.72 -0.30 41.80
C ILE A 180 -39.24 -0.44 41.66
N GLU A 181 -39.71 -1.46 40.94
CA GLU A 181 -41.15 -1.70 40.74
C GLU A 181 -41.90 -1.86 42.08
N ARG A 182 -41.29 -2.53 43.07
CA ARG A 182 -41.89 -2.72 44.39
C ARG A 182 -41.86 -1.46 45.27
N VAL A 183 -40.76 -0.70 45.25
CA VAL A 183 -40.59 0.46 46.15
C VAL A 183 -41.35 1.69 45.65
N ALA A 184 -41.48 1.87 44.33
CA ALA A 184 -42.11 3.05 43.75
C ALA A 184 -43.61 3.20 44.10
N SER A 185 -44.31 2.10 44.41
CA SER A 185 -45.74 2.12 44.73
C SER A 185 -46.06 2.50 46.19
N GLU A 186 -45.14 2.27 47.13
CA GLU A 186 -45.42 2.43 48.57
C GLU A 186 -44.69 3.62 49.21
N HIS A 187 -43.50 4.01 48.72
CA HIS A 187 -42.67 5.02 49.40
C HIS A 187 -42.74 6.43 48.79
N VAL A 188 -43.27 6.63 47.59
CA VAL A 188 -43.29 7.97 46.96
C VAL A 188 -44.33 8.90 47.60
N SER A 189 -45.42 8.36 48.15
CA SER A 189 -46.48 9.15 48.80
C SER A 189 -46.12 9.62 50.21
N GLU A 190 -45.35 8.86 50.98
CA GLU A 190 -44.97 9.22 52.36
C GLU A 190 -43.80 10.20 52.42
N TYR A 191 -42.87 10.10 51.48
CA TYR A 191 -41.64 10.91 51.50
C TYR A 191 -41.69 12.19 50.68
N ALA A 192 -42.79 12.56 50.03
CA ALA A 192 -42.88 13.78 49.21
C ALA A 192 -43.59 14.97 49.89
N VAL A 193 -44.22 14.71 51.06
CA VAL A 193 -45.16 15.63 51.69
C VAL A 193 -44.77 15.88 53.16
N SER A 194 -44.88 17.12 53.63
CA SER A 194 -44.73 17.47 55.05
C SER A 194 -45.80 18.46 55.48
N THR A 195 -46.37 18.28 56.66
CA THR A 195 -47.45 19.13 57.18
C THR A 195 -46.92 20.08 58.24
N VAL A 196 -47.40 21.33 58.22
CA VAL A 196 -47.12 22.34 59.25
C VAL A 196 -48.42 22.76 59.91
N SER A 197 -48.50 22.58 61.23
CA SER A 197 -49.64 23.00 62.05
C SER A 197 -49.62 24.51 62.28
N LEU A 198 -50.80 25.13 62.17
CA LEU A 198 -51.02 26.56 62.37
C LEU A 198 -51.83 26.80 63.65
N PRO A 199 -51.51 27.85 64.45
CA PRO A 199 -52.24 28.15 65.68
C PRO A 199 -53.70 28.58 65.50
N ALA A 200 -54.08 29.05 64.31
CA ALA A 200 -55.44 29.47 63.96
C ALA A 200 -55.59 29.63 62.43
N ASP A 201 -56.81 29.50 61.90
CA ASP A 201 -57.10 29.74 60.48
C ASP A 201 -56.84 31.18 60.03
N GLU A 202 -56.85 32.15 60.95
CA GLU A 202 -56.42 33.52 60.64
C GLU A 202 -54.96 33.55 60.13
N MET A 203 -54.10 32.68 60.66
CA MET A 203 -52.72 32.57 60.20
C MET A 203 -52.61 31.98 58.80
N LYS A 204 -53.48 31.03 58.44
CA LYS A 204 -53.60 30.48 57.08
C LYS A 204 -53.89 31.60 56.07
N GLY A 205 -54.80 32.52 56.41
CA GLY A 205 -55.13 33.70 55.60
C GLY A 205 -53.95 34.67 55.39
N ARG A 206 -53.10 34.86 56.42
CA ARG A 206 -51.90 35.71 56.33
C ARG A 206 -50.77 35.05 55.51
N ILE A 207 -50.63 33.73 55.59
CA ILE A 207 -49.66 32.95 54.80
C ILE A 207 -50.00 33.01 53.31
N ILE A 208 -51.29 32.93 52.95
CA ILE A 208 -51.73 33.12 51.57
C ILE A 208 -51.50 34.57 51.12
N GLY A 209 -51.93 35.53 51.93
CA GLY A 209 -51.84 36.96 51.63
C GLY A 209 -52.84 37.41 50.56
N ARG A 210 -52.99 38.73 50.36
CA ARG A 210 -53.91 39.29 49.35
C ARG A 210 -53.51 38.79 47.95
N GLN A 211 -54.43 38.11 47.26
CA GLN A 211 -54.21 37.48 45.94
C GLN A 211 -53.10 36.41 45.89
N GLY A 212 -52.79 35.75 47.01
CA GLY A 212 -51.76 34.71 47.04
C GLY A 212 -50.33 35.25 46.95
N ARG A 213 -50.12 36.54 47.21
CA ARG A 213 -48.80 37.19 47.09
C ARG A 213 -47.77 36.59 48.05
N ASN A 214 -48.18 36.22 49.26
CA ASN A 214 -47.25 35.73 50.28
C ASN A 214 -46.91 34.26 50.02
N ILE A 215 -47.88 33.41 49.71
CA ILE A 215 -47.64 31.99 49.41
C ILE A 215 -46.72 31.83 48.19
N ARG A 216 -46.95 32.58 47.11
CA ARG A 216 -46.06 32.55 45.93
C ARG A 216 -44.64 33.03 46.23
N ALA A 217 -44.49 34.01 47.12
CA ALA A 217 -43.17 34.48 47.52
C ALA A 217 -42.42 33.41 48.34
N ILE A 218 -43.11 32.63 49.16
CA ILE A 218 -42.54 31.50 49.91
C ILE A 218 -42.16 30.36 48.95
N GLU A 219 -43.08 29.98 48.05
CA GLU A 219 -42.86 28.95 47.02
C GLU A 219 -41.66 29.30 46.12
N GLN A 220 -41.56 30.55 45.67
CA GLN A 220 -40.46 31.00 44.82
C GLN A 220 -39.12 31.11 45.57
N ALA A 221 -39.14 31.53 46.84
CA ALA A 221 -37.92 31.69 47.62
C ALA A 221 -37.26 30.36 47.99
N ILE A 222 -38.06 29.30 48.24
CA ILE A 222 -37.55 27.99 48.66
C ILE A 222 -37.56 26.97 47.51
N GLY A 223 -38.43 27.16 46.51
CA GLY A 223 -38.61 26.22 45.40
C GLY A 223 -39.38 24.97 45.81
N VAL A 224 -40.54 25.16 46.47
CA VAL A 224 -41.47 24.11 46.91
C VAL A 224 -42.90 24.50 46.55
N ASP A 225 -43.81 23.54 46.50
CA ASP A 225 -45.24 23.80 46.30
C ASP A 225 -45.98 23.74 47.64
N LEU A 226 -46.79 24.76 47.94
CA LEU A 226 -47.59 24.83 49.16
C LEU A 226 -49.06 24.60 48.84
N VAL A 227 -49.58 23.45 49.28
CA VAL A 227 -50.98 23.07 49.06
C VAL A 227 -51.80 23.51 50.27
N VAL A 228 -52.80 24.34 50.00
CA VAL A 228 -53.76 24.85 50.97
C VAL A 228 -55.11 24.19 50.65
N ASP A 229 -55.49 23.19 51.43
CA ASP A 229 -56.73 22.41 51.24
C ASP A 229 -57.75 22.67 52.38
N ASP A 230 -58.91 21.99 52.37
CA ASP A 230 -59.99 22.06 53.36
C ASP A 230 -59.62 21.53 54.75
N THR A 231 -58.36 21.13 54.97
CA THR A 231 -57.86 20.74 56.29
C THR A 231 -57.72 21.97 57.19
N PRO A 232 -58.43 22.04 58.33
CA PRO A 232 -58.33 23.16 59.26
C PRO A 232 -56.93 23.22 59.88
N GLU A 233 -56.44 24.42 60.16
CA GLU A 233 -55.23 24.63 60.97
C GLU A 233 -53.94 23.97 60.43
N ALA A 234 -53.87 23.61 59.13
CA ALA A 234 -52.66 23.01 58.55
C ALA A 234 -52.41 23.47 57.10
N ILE A 235 -51.13 23.49 56.72
CA ILE A 235 -50.66 23.67 55.33
C ILE A 235 -49.75 22.50 54.98
N ILE A 236 -49.88 22.02 53.74
CA ILE A 236 -49.15 20.90 53.21
C ILE A 236 -48.01 21.41 52.32
N ILE A 237 -46.78 20.99 52.60
CA ILE A 237 -45.59 21.27 51.80
C ILE A 237 -45.33 20.07 50.91
N SER A 238 -45.28 20.28 49.60
CA SER A 238 -44.95 19.26 48.60
C SER A 238 -43.63 19.59 47.93
N SER A 239 -42.67 18.67 47.97
CA SER A 239 -41.41 18.79 47.23
C SER A 239 -40.71 17.44 47.17
N PHE A 240 -40.02 17.12 46.07
CA PHE A 240 -39.21 15.90 45.96
C PHE A 240 -37.82 16.02 46.60
N ASP A 241 -37.40 17.25 46.95
CA ASP A 241 -36.11 17.51 47.59
C ASP A 241 -36.31 17.60 49.12
N PRO A 242 -35.76 16.64 49.92
CA PRO A 242 -35.95 16.63 51.37
C PRO A 242 -35.31 17.84 52.06
N VAL A 243 -34.22 18.38 51.51
CA VAL A 243 -33.52 19.55 52.07
C VAL A 243 -34.39 20.79 51.91
N ARG A 244 -34.94 21.01 50.70
CA ARG A 244 -35.86 22.15 50.46
C ARG A 244 -37.13 22.05 51.29
N ARG A 245 -37.66 20.84 51.46
CA ARG A 245 -38.86 20.64 52.27
C ARG A 245 -38.62 20.97 53.73
N GLU A 246 -37.47 20.60 54.26
CA GLU A 246 -37.09 20.90 55.64
C GLU A 246 -36.83 22.40 55.86
N ILE A 247 -36.17 23.06 54.91
CA ILE A 247 -36.02 24.52 54.90
C ILE A 247 -37.40 25.19 54.91
N ALA A 248 -38.34 24.72 54.09
CA ALA A 248 -39.70 25.26 54.03
C ALA A 248 -40.45 25.07 55.35
N ARG A 249 -40.32 23.89 55.98
CA ARG A 249 -40.92 23.58 57.28
C ARG A 249 -40.42 24.55 58.36
N ILE A 250 -39.11 24.72 58.49
CA ILE A 250 -38.48 25.59 59.49
C ILE A 250 -38.83 27.06 59.23
N ALA A 251 -38.74 27.51 57.99
CA ALA A 251 -39.08 28.88 57.61
C ALA A 251 -40.56 29.20 57.91
N LEU A 252 -41.48 28.29 57.57
CA LEU A 252 -42.90 28.45 57.87
C LEU A 252 -43.16 28.45 59.39
N SER A 253 -42.55 27.54 60.16
CA SER A 253 -42.69 27.54 61.62
C SER A 253 -42.22 28.85 62.25
N LYS A 254 -41.12 29.43 61.79
CA LYS A 254 -40.60 30.73 62.27
C LYS A 254 -41.51 31.90 61.89
N LEU A 255 -42.00 31.92 60.65
CA LEU A 255 -42.94 32.95 60.19
C LEU A 255 -44.28 32.91 60.94
N VAL A 256 -44.75 31.70 61.28
CA VAL A 256 -45.96 31.49 62.08
C VAL A 256 -45.76 31.95 63.52
N ALA A 257 -44.61 31.65 64.14
CA ALA A 257 -44.28 32.09 65.49
C ALA A 257 -44.16 33.63 65.60
N ASP A 258 -43.65 34.30 64.57
CA ASP A 258 -43.50 35.77 64.50
C ASP A 258 -44.84 36.48 64.16
N GLY A 259 -45.76 35.78 63.47
CA GLY A 259 -47.11 36.28 63.14
C GLY A 259 -47.17 37.39 62.09
N ARG A 260 -46.03 37.80 61.54
CA ARG A 260 -45.88 38.86 60.51
C ARG A 260 -45.36 38.26 59.20
N ILE A 261 -46.20 38.30 58.17
CA ILE A 261 -45.91 37.65 56.88
C ILE A 261 -45.96 38.67 55.75
N HIS A 262 -44.79 39.05 55.26
CA HIS A 262 -44.62 39.90 54.08
C HIS A 262 -43.33 39.51 53.31
N PRO A 263 -43.21 39.81 52.01
CA PRO A 263 -42.13 39.30 51.16
C PRO A 263 -40.71 39.49 51.72
N ALA A 264 -40.36 40.70 52.18
CA ALA A 264 -39.03 40.97 52.73
C ALA A 264 -38.70 40.19 54.03
N ARG A 265 -39.71 39.72 54.78
CA ARG A 265 -39.51 38.89 55.97
C ARG A 265 -39.40 37.43 55.60
N ILE A 266 -40.18 36.99 54.60
CA ILE A 266 -40.12 35.64 54.04
C ILE A 266 -38.70 35.34 53.58
N GLU A 267 -38.12 36.19 52.73
CA GLU A 267 -36.75 36.01 52.23
C GLU A 267 -35.73 35.89 53.37
N LYS A 268 -35.83 36.76 54.38
CA LYS A 268 -34.93 36.76 55.54
C LYS A 268 -35.05 35.50 56.40
N GLU A 269 -36.28 35.02 56.66
CA GLU A 269 -36.49 33.82 57.46
C GLU A 269 -36.14 32.54 56.68
N VAL A 270 -36.28 32.55 55.34
CA VAL A 270 -35.80 31.48 54.46
C VAL A 270 -34.28 31.38 54.48
N GLU A 271 -33.56 32.49 54.35
CA GLU A 271 -32.09 32.51 54.41
C GLU A 271 -31.56 31.97 55.75
N LYS A 272 -32.20 32.35 56.87
CA LYS A 272 -31.86 31.80 58.18
C LYS A 272 -32.16 30.31 58.29
N ALA A 273 -33.28 29.85 57.74
CA ALA A 273 -33.65 28.43 57.75
C ALA A 273 -32.66 27.61 56.90
N GLN A 274 -32.19 28.14 55.77
CA GLN A 274 -31.14 27.52 54.96
C GLN A 274 -29.84 27.33 55.75
N GLN A 275 -29.37 28.37 56.44
CA GLN A 275 -28.16 28.30 57.26
C GLN A 275 -28.29 27.31 58.42
N GLU A 276 -29.46 27.24 59.05
CA GLU A 276 -29.72 26.28 60.13
C GLU A 276 -29.72 24.84 59.62
N VAL A 277 -30.39 24.56 58.50
CA VAL A 277 -30.39 23.23 57.90
C VAL A 277 -28.98 22.83 57.46
N GLU A 278 -28.20 23.74 56.87
CA GLU A 278 -26.81 23.47 56.48
C GLU A 278 -25.91 23.17 57.68
N MET A 279 -26.08 23.90 58.79
CA MET A 279 -25.37 23.63 60.04
C MET A 279 -25.72 22.25 60.59
N VAL A 280 -27.01 21.90 60.66
CA VAL A 280 -27.47 20.59 61.13
C VAL A 280 -26.94 19.47 60.24
N ILE A 281 -26.94 19.65 58.91
CA ILE A 281 -26.38 18.68 57.97
C ILE A 281 -24.88 18.49 58.24
N ARG A 282 -24.15 19.58 58.46
CA ARG A 282 -22.71 19.53 58.75
C ARG A 282 -22.41 18.84 60.07
N GLU A 283 -23.11 19.19 61.14
CA GLU A 283 -22.96 18.59 62.47
C GLU A 283 -23.29 17.09 62.43
N ALA A 284 -24.39 16.71 61.77
CA ALA A 284 -24.75 15.30 61.58
C ALA A 284 -23.70 14.55 60.75
N GLY A 285 -23.11 15.19 59.73
CA GLY A 285 -22.02 14.62 58.94
C GLY A 285 -20.72 14.43 59.73
N GLU A 286 -20.35 15.40 60.57
CA GLU A 286 -19.20 15.30 61.47
C GLU A 286 -19.40 14.20 62.53
N GLN A 287 -20.62 14.06 63.06
CA GLN A 287 -20.93 13.04 64.05
C GLN A 287 -21.00 11.62 63.45
N ALA A 288 -21.51 11.47 62.23
CA ALA A 288 -21.53 10.19 61.52
C ALA A 288 -20.11 9.66 61.20
N LEU A 289 -19.13 10.56 60.99
CA LEU A 289 -17.71 10.24 60.83
C LEU A 289 -17.03 9.80 62.14
N ILE A 290 -17.60 10.18 63.30
CA ILE A 290 -17.08 9.80 64.62
C ILE A 290 -17.69 8.47 65.10
N GLU A 291 -18.94 8.19 64.71
CA GLU A 291 -19.70 6.99 65.11
C GLU A 291 -19.50 5.78 64.16
N THR A 292 -18.88 5.96 62.99
CA THR A 292 -18.54 4.88 62.03
C THR A 292 -17.03 4.63 61.99
#